data_AF-A0A536AEJ7-F1
#
_entry.id   AF-A0A536AEJ7-F1
#
_cell.length_a   1.000
_cell.length_b   1.000
_cell.length_c   1.000
_cell.angle_alpha   90.00
_cell.angle_beta   90.00
_cell.angle_gamma   90.00
#
_symmetry.space_group_name_H-M   'P 1'
#
loop_
_entity.id
_entity.type
_entity.pdbx_description
1 polymer ?
#
loop_
_entity_poly.entity_id
_entity_poly.type
_entity_poly.pdbx_seq_one_letter_code
_entity_poly.pdbx_strand_id
1 'polypeptide(L)'
;METFLACLGRPIKYTVGRTRRGKRAFYAQFSDVTFYDWLLARGLTPRKSLTLGAIDVPNAFLIPLARGLLDGDGSVCVFRNRPTRAKYPNYEYERLWVFFLSASRAHIDWLRGRLKELVGLNGYVERIVRKKRHDLFRLKYGKRESIVLLRLLYSDPNAPCLDRKRRKWIDYAVRNLCAEGGI
;
A
#
# COMPACT_ATOMS: atom_id res chain seq x y z
N MET A 1 10.92 -10.67 -2.41
CA MET A 1 12.15 -10.61 -1.59
C MET A 1 13.33 -10.21 -2.46
N GLU A 2 13.52 -10.92 -3.57
CA GLU A 2 14.55 -10.61 -4.58
C GLU A 2 14.51 -9.14 -5.04
N THR A 3 13.34 -8.62 -5.42
CA THR A 3 13.16 -7.20 -5.80
C THR A 3 13.68 -6.24 -4.73
N PHE A 4 13.40 -6.51 -3.44
CA PHE A 4 13.84 -5.66 -2.33
C PHE A 4 15.36 -5.69 -2.14
N LEU A 5 15.96 -6.89 -2.21
CA LEU A 5 17.42 -7.04 -2.08
C LEU A 5 18.17 -6.43 -3.26
N ALA A 6 17.60 -6.54 -4.46
CA ALA A 6 18.11 -5.87 -5.66
C ALA A 6 18.09 -4.34 -5.52
N CYS A 7 17.00 -3.76 -4.98
CA CYS A 7 16.94 -2.32 -4.70
C CYS A 7 17.99 -1.84 -3.70
N LEU A 8 18.44 -2.70 -2.78
CA LEU A 8 19.51 -2.38 -1.83
C LEU A 8 20.92 -2.54 -2.42
N GLY A 9 21.05 -3.05 -3.65
CA GLY A 9 22.35 -3.40 -4.23
C GLY A 9 23.09 -4.47 -3.43
N ARG A 10 22.36 -5.33 -2.70
CA ARG A 10 22.93 -6.35 -1.82
C ARG A 10 22.79 -7.74 -2.45
N PRO A 11 23.73 -8.67 -2.19
CA PRO A 11 23.58 -10.05 -2.63
C PRO A 11 22.31 -10.67 -2.03
N ILE A 12 21.65 -11.53 -2.81
CA ILE A 12 20.39 -12.17 -2.41
C ILE A 12 20.67 -13.14 -1.26
N LYS A 13 20.45 -12.69 -0.02
CA LYS A 13 20.50 -13.51 1.20
C LYS A 13 19.21 -13.29 2.00
N TYR A 14 18.41 -14.35 2.11
CA TYR A 14 17.21 -14.36 2.94
C TYR A 14 17.01 -15.71 3.59
N THR A 15 16.34 -15.73 4.74
CA THR A 15 15.91 -16.95 5.42
C THR A 15 14.41 -17.15 5.26
N VAL A 16 13.96 -18.39 5.40
CA VAL A 16 12.53 -18.74 5.35
C VAL A 16 12.10 -19.15 6.76
N GLY A 17 11.11 -18.46 7.29
CA GLY A 17 10.46 -18.81 8.55
C GLY A 17 8.96 -19.05 8.37
N ARG A 18 8.27 -19.23 9.48
CA ARG A 18 6.81 -19.34 9.53
C ARG A 18 6.22 -18.21 10.35
N THR A 19 5.18 -17.58 9.82
CA THR A 19 4.34 -16.65 10.59
C THR A 19 3.64 -17.40 11.73
N ARG A 20 3.14 -16.65 12.72
CA ARG A 20 2.30 -17.20 13.81
C ARG A 20 1.07 -17.99 13.30
N ARG A 21 0.63 -17.76 12.06
CA ARG A 21 -0.47 -18.47 11.40
C ARG A 21 -0.01 -19.63 10.50
N GLY A 22 1.24 -20.08 10.63
CA GLY A 22 1.81 -21.19 9.86
C GLY A 22 2.19 -20.89 8.42
N LYS A 23 1.88 -19.69 7.90
CA LYS A 23 2.27 -19.30 6.52
C LYS A 23 3.76 -19.05 6.42
N ARG A 24 4.38 -19.43 5.29
CA ARG A 24 5.78 -19.11 4.98
C ARG A 24 5.99 -17.59 4.96
N ALA A 25 7.09 -17.14 5.53
CA ALA A 25 7.57 -15.76 5.48
C ALA A 25 9.06 -15.74 5.15
N PHE A 26 9.49 -14.74 4.38
CA PHE A 26 10.87 -14.54 4.01
C PHE A 26 11.44 -13.38 4.81
N TYR A 27 12.65 -13.56 5.35
CA TYR A 27 13.32 -12.58 6.20
C TYR A 27 14.67 -12.21 5.59
N ALA A 28 14.93 -10.91 5.45
CA ALA A 28 16.21 -10.37 5.01
C ALA A 28 16.71 -9.46 6.12
N GLN A 29 17.96 -9.64 6.50
CA GLN A 29 18.63 -8.81 7.49
C GLN A 29 19.96 -8.37 6.91
N PHE A 30 20.25 -7.08 7.07
CA PHE A 30 21.51 -6.48 6.72
C PHE A 30 21.81 -5.36 7.72
N SER A 31 23.08 -4.96 7.79
CA SER A 31 23.53 -3.85 8.60
C SER A 31 24.21 -2.82 7.69
N ASP A 32 23.82 -1.56 7.84
CA ASP A 32 24.39 -0.41 7.16
C ASP A 32 24.08 0.80 8.03
N VAL A 33 25.09 1.29 8.76
CA VAL A 33 24.92 2.36 9.75
C VAL A 33 24.55 3.66 9.06
N THR A 34 25.24 4.00 7.98
CA THR A 34 24.97 5.22 7.20
C THR A 34 23.55 5.23 6.64
N PHE A 35 23.10 4.10 6.08
CA PHE A 35 21.73 4.00 5.58
C PHE A 35 20.71 4.06 6.73
N TYR A 36 20.98 3.41 7.85
CA TYR A 36 20.12 3.44 9.03
C TYR A 36 19.95 4.87 9.58
N ASP A 37 21.05 5.60 9.75
CA ASP A 37 21.03 6.99 10.23
C ASP A 37 20.32 7.91 9.24
N TRP A 38 20.51 7.69 7.93
CA TRP A 38 19.76 8.39 6.90
C TRP A 38 18.25 8.14 7.00
N LEU A 39 17.82 6.90 7.21
CA LEU A 39 16.40 6.55 7.41
C LEU A 39 15.83 7.23 8.66
N LEU A 40 16.58 7.21 9.77
CA LEU A 40 16.19 7.90 11.00
C LEU A 40 15.98 9.39 10.75
N ALA A 41 16.92 10.04 10.07
CA ALA A 41 16.85 11.47 9.74
C ALA A 41 15.65 11.81 8.83
N ARG A 42 15.15 10.86 8.03
CA ARG A 42 13.92 11.01 7.24
C ARG A 42 12.63 10.67 7.99
N GLY A 43 12.71 10.30 9.26
CA GLY A 43 11.54 9.96 10.10
C GLY A 43 11.15 8.47 10.11
N LEU A 44 11.97 7.58 9.53
CA LEU A 44 11.77 6.13 9.59
C LEU A 44 12.43 5.55 10.84
N THR A 45 11.69 5.55 11.95
CA THR A 45 12.20 5.20 13.28
C THR A 45 11.94 3.73 13.67
N PRO A 46 12.75 3.16 14.59
CA PRO A 46 12.44 1.91 15.27
C PRO A 46 11.09 1.98 15.99
N ARG A 47 10.45 0.83 16.20
CA ARG A 47 9.12 0.73 16.81
C ARG A 47 8.05 1.56 16.07
N LYS A 48 8.12 1.58 14.73
CA LYS A 48 7.21 2.31 13.81
C LYS A 48 5.74 2.32 14.23
N SER A 49 5.22 1.20 14.76
CA SER A 49 3.83 1.14 15.23
C SER A 49 3.47 2.15 16.32
N LEU A 50 4.46 2.66 17.06
CA LEU A 50 4.33 3.62 18.15
C LEU A 50 4.84 5.02 17.77
N THR A 51 5.81 5.11 16.85
CA THR A 51 6.64 6.31 16.65
C THR A 51 6.61 6.86 15.22
N LEU A 52 6.06 6.11 14.25
CA LEU A 52 6.06 6.54 12.87
C LEU A 52 5.15 7.77 12.69
N GLY A 53 5.68 8.84 12.11
CA GLY A 53 4.95 10.08 11.84
C GLY A 53 5.06 10.47 10.37
N ALA A 54 5.36 11.74 10.11
CA ALA A 54 5.73 12.19 8.78
C ALA A 54 7.04 11.54 8.32
N ILE A 55 7.15 11.28 7.02
CA ILE A 55 8.42 10.94 6.37
C ILE A 55 8.85 12.17 5.58
N ASP A 56 10.07 12.62 5.79
CA ASP A 56 10.67 13.71 5.03
C ASP A 56 10.96 13.23 3.61
N VAL A 57 10.10 13.63 2.68
CA VAL A 57 10.15 13.22 1.28
C VAL A 57 9.74 14.38 0.37
N PRO A 58 10.56 14.72 -0.63
CA PRO A 58 10.17 15.68 -1.67
C PRO A 58 8.95 15.20 -2.46
N ASN A 59 8.16 16.14 -3.00
CA ASN A 59 6.96 15.83 -3.78
C ASN A 59 7.25 14.87 -4.95
N ALA A 60 8.40 15.01 -5.61
CA ALA A 60 8.84 14.15 -6.72
C ALA A 60 8.94 12.66 -6.33
N PHE A 61 9.18 12.34 -5.06
CA PHE A 61 9.32 10.98 -4.56
C PHE A 61 8.12 10.48 -3.77
N LEU A 62 7.05 11.28 -3.63
CA LEU A 62 5.86 10.90 -2.87
C LEU A 62 5.15 9.68 -3.48
N ILE A 63 5.00 9.61 -4.80
CA ILE A 63 4.35 8.49 -5.48
C ILE A 63 5.16 7.19 -5.34
N PRO A 64 6.49 7.16 -5.59
CA PRO A 64 7.33 6.01 -5.26
C PRO A 64 7.24 5.58 -3.79
N LEU A 65 7.25 6.52 -2.84
CA LEU A 65 7.10 6.22 -1.42
C LEU A 65 5.74 5.60 -1.11
N ALA A 66 4.65 6.19 -1.62
CA ALA A 66 3.31 5.66 -1.46
C ALA A 66 3.19 4.26 -2.06
N ARG A 67 3.86 3.95 -3.18
CA ARG A 67 3.91 2.58 -3.71
C ARG A 67 4.59 1.64 -2.71
N GLY A 68 5.73 2.04 -2.15
CA GLY A 68 6.44 1.25 -1.14
C GLY A 68 5.59 0.98 0.12
N LEU A 69 4.87 1.99 0.60
CA LEU A 69 3.94 1.85 1.73
C LEU A 69 2.74 0.96 1.40
N LEU A 70 2.18 1.10 0.19
CA LEU A 70 1.12 0.23 -0.31
C LEU A 70 1.63 -1.21 -0.36
N ASP A 71 2.83 -1.44 -0.86
CA ASP A 71 3.42 -2.76 -1.04
C ASP A 71 3.81 -3.41 0.29
N GLY A 72 4.34 -2.66 1.25
CA GLY A 72 4.64 -3.16 2.59
C GLY A 72 3.38 -3.52 3.39
N ASP A 73 2.60 -2.51 3.77
CA ASP A 73 1.52 -2.66 4.76
C ASP A 73 0.11 -2.50 4.16
N GLY A 74 0.03 -1.99 2.93
CA GLY A 74 -1.24 -1.77 2.26
C GLY A 74 -1.84 -3.00 1.57
N SER A 75 -2.97 -2.79 0.89
CA SER A 75 -3.69 -3.84 0.17
C SER A 75 -4.46 -3.30 -1.03
N VAL A 76 -4.42 -4.06 -2.13
CA VAL A 76 -5.31 -3.88 -3.29
C VAL A 76 -6.34 -5.00 -3.26
N CYS A 77 -7.61 -4.62 -3.22
CA CYS A 77 -8.75 -5.53 -3.08
C CYS A 77 -9.71 -5.33 -4.25
N VAL A 78 -9.90 -6.41 -5.01
CA VAL A 78 -10.90 -6.51 -6.08
C VAL A 78 -11.87 -7.62 -5.67
N PHE A 79 -13.17 -7.31 -5.65
CA PHE A 79 -14.20 -8.28 -5.28
C PHE A 79 -15.56 -7.88 -5.84
N ARG A 80 -16.43 -8.86 -6.10
CA ARG A 80 -17.82 -8.61 -6.50
C ARG A 80 -18.71 -8.47 -5.27
N ASN A 81 -19.62 -7.52 -5.32
CA ASN A 81 -20.60 -7.26 -4.27
C ASN A 81 -22.01 -7.18 -4.87
N ARG A 82 -23.02 -7.67 -4.14
CA ARG A 82 -24.44 -7.59 -4.49
C ARG A 82 -25.20 -6.75 -3.45
N PRO A 83 -25.00 -5.42 -3.42
CA PRO A 83 -25.46 -4.58 -2.31
C PRO A 83 -26.99 -4.48 -2.23
N THR A 84 -27.69 -4.62 -3.36
CA THR A 84 -29.14 -4.37 -3.45
C THR A 84 -29.91 -5.64 -3.83
N ARG A 85 -29.48 -6.79 -3.31
CA ARG A 85 -30.01 -8.12 -3.71
C ARG A 85 -31.54 -8.23 -3.60
N ALA A 86 -32.16 -7.56 -2.63
CA ALA A 86 -33.61 -7.55 -2.44
C ALA A 86 -34.36 -6.84 -3.58
N LYS A 87 -33.79 -5.77 -4.15
CA LYS A 87 -34.41 -4.98 -5.23
C LYS A 87 -33.92 -5.40 -6.62
N TYR A 88 -32.67 -5.83 -6.72
CA TYR A 88 -32.01 -6.25 -7.95
C TYR A 88 -31.21 -7.54 -7.69
N PRO A 89 -31.85 -8.73 -7.79
CA PRO A 89 -31.23 -10.01 -7.44
C PRO A 89 -29.99 -10.35 -8.27
N ASN A 90 -29.97 -9.89 -9.52
CA ASN A 90 -28.92 -10.16 -10.49
C ASN A 90 -27.87 -9.03 -10.60
N TYR A 91 -28.02 -7.94 -9.84
CA TYR A 91 -27.06 -6.84 -9.89
C TYR A 91 -25.79 -7.19 -9.12
N GLU A 92 -24.71 -7.43 -9.87
CA GLU A 92 -23.36 -7.53 -9.34
C GLU A 92 -22.55 -6.29 -9.65
N TYR A 93 -21.78 -5.83 -8.68
CA TYR A 93 -20.87 -4.71 -8.83
C TYR A 93 -19.46 -5.09 -8.41
N GLU A 94 -18.51 -5.02 -9.33
CA GLU A 94 -17.08 -5.22 -9.03
C GLU A 94 -16.51 -3.98 -8.35
N ARG A 95 -16.07 -4.14 -7.11
CA ARG A 95 -15.44 -3.10 -6.29
C ARG A 95 -13.93 -3.23 -6.39
N LEU A 96 -13.27 -2.09 -6.50
CA LEU A 96 -11.84 -1.92 -6.34
C LEU A 96 -11.60 -1.00 -5.14
N TRP A 97 -10.82 -1.47 -4.17
CA TRP A 97 -10.39 -0.70 -3.01
C TRP A 97 -8.89 -0.78 -2.82
N VAL A 98 -8.30 0.36 -2.47
CA VAL A 98 -6.92 0.46 -2.01
C VAL A 98 -6.91 0.84 -0.53
N PHE A 99 -6.04 0.18 0.22
CA PHE A 99 -5.85 0.41 1.64
C PHE A 99 -4.40 0.68 1.98
N PHE A 100 -4.14 1.65 2.84
CA PHE A 100 -2.91 1.77 3.62
C PHE A 100 -3.24 1.49 5.08
N LEU A 101 -2.39 0.72 5.76
CA LEU A 101 -2.58 0.38 7.16
C LEU A 101 -1.37 0.82 7.97
N SER A 102 -1.62 1.40 9.14
CA SER A 102 -0.58 1.66 10.15
C SER A 102 -1.20 1.61 11.54
N ALA A 103 -0.39 1.31 12.55
CA ALA A 103 -0.77 1.51 13.95
C ALA A 103 -0.61 2.97 14.40
N SER A 104 0.07 3.80 13.61
CA SER A 104 0.19 5.23 13.85
C SER A 104 -0.89 6.01 13.10
N ARG A 105 -1.74 6.73 13.86
CA ARG A 105 -2.72 7.65 13.29
C ARG A 105 -2.06 8.82 12.58
N ALA A 106 -1.03 9.40 13.20
CA ALA A 106 -0.30 10.54 12.65
C ALA A 106 0.29 10.22 11.27
N HIS A 107 0.85 9.01 11.09
CA HIS A 107 1.36 8.59 9.79
C HIS A 107 0.26 8.47 8.73
N ILE A 108 -0.90 7.93 9.09
CA ILE A 108 -2.04 7.80 8.17
C ILE A 108 -2.62 9.17 7.78
N ASP A 109 -2.78 10.07 8.74
CA ASP A 109 -3.26 11.43 8.47
C ASP A 109 -2.26 12.22 7.63
N TRP A 110 -0.95 12.08 7.91
CA TRP A 110 0.11 12.64 7.09
C TRP A 110 0.03 12.12 5.65
N LEU A 111 0.02 10.79 5.43
CA LEU A 111 -0.03 10.22 4.09
C LEU A 111 -1.28 10.68 3.32
N ARG A 112 -2.44 10.70 4.00
CA ARG A 112 -3.69 11.22 3.43
C ARG A 112 -3.54 12.69 3.03
N GLY A 113 -2.99 13.53 3.90
CA GLY A 113 -2.77 14.95 3.63
C GLY A 113 -1.88 15.15 2.41
N ARG A 114 -0.76 14.44 2.33
CA ARG A 114 0.20 14.52 1.21
C ARG A 114 -0.40 14.05 -0.11
N LEU A 115 -1.17 12.95 -0.10
CA LEU A 115 -1.86 12.48 -1.30
C LEU A 115 -3.01 13.42 -1.72
N LYS A 116 -3.71 14.02 -0.76
CA LYS A 116 -4.75 15.02 -1.07
C LYS A 116 -4.15 16.26 -1.71
N GLU A 117 -3.04 16.76 -1.17
CA GLU A 117 -2.33 17.93 -1.68
C GLU A 117 -1.77 17.69 -3.09
N LEU A 118 -1.08 16.56 -3.31
CA LEU A 118 -0.40 16.31 -4.58
C LEU A 118 -1.36 15.94 -5.72
N VAL A 119 -2.41 15.15 -5.43
CA VAL A 119 -3.25 14.53 -6.47
C VAL A 119 -4.76 14.66 -6.24
N GLY A 120 -5.18 15.43 -5.24
CA GLY A 120 -6.59 15.71 -4.97
C GLY A 120 -7.39 14.53 -4.39
N LEU A 121 -6.73 13.43 -3.99
CA LEU A 121 -7.41 12.24 -3.47
C LEU A 121 -7.77 12.41 -2.00
N ASN A 122 -9.06 12.34 -1.68
CA ASN A 122 -9.52 12.60 -0.31
C ASN A 122 -9.25 11.43 0.62
N GLY A 123 -9.63 10.21 0.20
CA GLY A 123 -9.59 9.03 1.04
C GLY A 123 -10.42 9.12 2.34
N TYR A 124 -10.64 7.97 2.95
CA TYR A 124 -11.37 7.85 4.22
C TYR A 124 -10.52 7.09 5.25
N VAL A 125 -10.40 7.61 6.47
CA VAL A 125 -9.64 6.98 7.55
C VAL A 125 -10.58 6.25 8.49
N GLU A 126 -10.38 4.95 8.60
CA GLU A 126 -11.12 4.06 9.50
C GLU A 126 -10.25 3.65 10.68
N ARG A 127 -10.77 3.79 11.90
CA ARG A 127 -10.16 3.22 13.11
C ARG A 127 -10.64 1.79 13.30
N ILE A 128 -9.71 0.85 13.39
CA ILE A 128 -9.96 -0.59 13.63
C ILE A 128 -9.53 -0.89 15.06
N VAL A 129 -10.51 -1.01 15.95
CA VAL A 129 -10.26 -1.33 17.36
C VAL A 129 -9.87 -2.79 17.52
N ARG A 130 -8.84 -3.06 18.32
CA ARG A 130 -8.33 -4.43 18.52
C ARG A 130 -8.23 -4.78 20.00
N LYS A 131 -8.83 -5.90 20.39
CA LYS A 131 -8.73 -6.42 21.76
C LYS A 131 -7.27 -6.77 22.10
N LYS A 132 -6.76 -6.24 23.23
CA LYS A 132 -5.40 -6.48 23.76
C LYS A 132 -4.26 -6.12 22.80
N ARG A 133 -4.48 -5.20 21.85
CA ARG A 133 -3.46 -4.72 20.91
C ARG A 133 -3.71 -3.25 20.60
N HIS A 134 -2.68 -2.55 20.08
CA HIS A 134 -2.88 -1.21 19.54
C HIS A 134 -3.89 -1.26 18.38
N ASP A 135 -4.70 -0.21 18.33
CA ASP A 135 -5.61 0.03 17.23
C ASP A 135 -4.84 0.18 15.92
N LEU A 136 -5.51 -0.16 14.83
CA LEU A 136 -5.00 0.08 13.48
C LEU A 136 -5.82 1.18 12.84
N PHE A 137 -5.16 1.98 12.02
CA PHE A 137 -5.77 3.01 11.20
C PHE A 137 -5.63 2.60 9.74
N ARG A 138 -6.74 2.67 9.02
CA ARG A 138 -6.84 2.26 7.62
C ARG A 138 -7.26 3.45 6.78
N LEU A 139 -6.36 3.92 5.93
CA LEU A 139 -6.70 4.87 4.86
C LEU A 139 -7.24 4.09 3.67
N LYS A 140 -8.48 4.36 3.30
CA LYS A 140 -9.23 3.67 2.27
C LYS A 140 -9.53 4.61 1.10
N TYR A 141 -9.32 4.09 -0.11
CA TYR A 141 -9.77 4.70 -1.35
C TYR A 141 -10.87 3.83 -2.00
N GLY A 142 -11.95 4.47 -2.44
CA GLY A 142 -13.04 3.83 -3.20
C GLY A 142 -12.66 3.56 -4.66
N LYS A 143 -13.55 2.99 -5.49
CA LYS A 143 -13.24 2.59 -6.88
C LYS A 143 -12.59 3.72 -7.69
N ARG A 144 -13.25 4.88 -7.77
CA ARG A 144 -12.77 6.04 -8.56
C ARG A 144 -11.38 6.50 -8.12
N GLU A 145 -11.21 6.80 -6.83
CA GLU A 145 -9.92 7.25 -6.29
C GLU A 145 -8.85 6.15 -6.38
N SER A 146 -9.23 4.87 -6.23
CA SER A 146 -8.31 3.74 -6.38
C SER A 146 -7.78 3.61 -7.80
N ILE A 147 -8.62 3.83 -8.82
CA ILE A 147 -8.19 3.82 -10.22
C ILE A 147 -7.13 4.90 -10.46
N VAL A 148 -7.40 6.14 -10.03
CA VAL A 148 -6.46 7.26 -10.15
C VAL A 148 -5.15 6.94 -9.41
N LEU A 149 -5.26 6.50 -8.16
CA LEU A 149 -4.09 6.17 -7.35
C LEU A 149 -3.26 5.05 -7.98
N LEU A 150 -3.87 3.94 -8.40
CA LEU A 150 -3.13 2.80 -8.95
C LEU A 150 -2.51 3.09 -10.32
N ARG A 151 -3.14 3.93 -11.15
CA ARG A 151 -2.53 4.46 -12.39
C ARG A 151 -1.22 5.20 -12.08
N LEU A 152 -1.21 6.01 -11.02
CA LEU A 152 -0.02 6.75 -10.61
C LEU A 152 1.04 5.85 -9.96
N LEU A 153 0.64 4.97 -9.05
CA LEU A 153 1.58 4.10 -8.34
C LEU A 153 2.31 3.13 -9.29
N TYR A 154 1.61 2.62 -10.30
CA TYR A 154 2.11 1.64 -11.25
C TYR A 154 2.34 2.21 -12.67
N SER A 155 2.50 3.54 -12.79
CA SER A 155 2.73 4.21 -14.09
C SER A 155 4.01 3.74 -14.77
N ASP A 156 5.08 3.57 -13.99
CA ASP A 156 6.34 3.01 -14.46
C ASP A 156 6.29 1.47 -14.38
N PRO A 157 6.36 0.76 -15.54
CA PRO A 157 6.39 -0.70 -15.57
C PRO A 157 7.69 -1.28 -15.00
N ASN A 158 8.79 -0.54 -15.07
CA ASN A 158 10.12 -0.98 -14.63
C ASN A 158 10.37 -0.68 -13.14
N ALA A 159 9.55 0.18 -12.54
CA ALA A 159 9.70 0.51 -11.14
C ALA A 159 9.49 -0.70 -10.21
N PRO A 160 10.35 -0.88 -9.20
CA PRO A 160 10.26 -2.00 -8.27
C PRO A 160 8.97 -1.92 -7.45
N CYS A 161 8.30 -3.06 -7.34
CA CYS A 161 7.03 -3.20 -6.63
C CYS A 161 6.76 -4.67 -6.26
N LEU A 162 5.68 -4.92 -5.53
CA LEU A 162 5.17 -6.28 -5.36
C LEU A 162 4.29 -6.71 -6.53
N ASP A 163 4.80 -7.64 -7.33
CA ASP A 163 4.12 -8.20 -8.52
C ASP A 163 2.69 -8.66 -8.21
N ARG A 164 2.46 -9.29 -7.06
CA ARG A 164 1.13 -9.76 -6.67
C ARG A 164 0.12 -8.62 -6.55
N LYS A 165 0.54 -7.42 -6.12
CA LYS A 165 -0.34 -6.25 -5.99
C LYS A 165 -0.49 -5.54 -7.35
N ARG A 166 0.60 -5.40 -8.11
CA ARG A 166 0.56 -4.88 -9.49
C ARG A 166 -0.36 -5.73 -10.38
N ARG A 167 -0.25 -7.06 -10.30
CA ARG A 167 -1.08 -8.00 -11.08
C ARG A 167 -2.57 -7.79 -10.83
N LYS A 168 -3.00 -7.64 -9.57
CA LYS A 168 -4.41 -7.32 -9.26
C LYS A 168 -4.90 -6.04 -9.92
N TRP A 169 -4.04 -5.03 -9.98
CA TRP A 169 -4.36 -3.78 -10.67
C TRP A 169 -4.46 -3.99 -12.18
N ILE A 170 -3.47 -4.64 -12.80
CA ILE A 170 -3.45 -4.92 -14.24
C ILE A 170 -4.68 -5.73 -14.66
N ASP A 171 -4.97 -6.84 -13.96
CA ASP A 171 -6.11 -7.70 -14.27
C ASP A 171 -7.44 -6.95 -14.13
N TYR A 172 -7.53 -6.02 -13.17
CA TYR A 172 -8.69 -5.15 -13.03
C TYR A 172 -8.80 -4.16 -14.20
N ALA A 173 -7.70 -3.48 -14.53
CA ALA A 173 -7.63 -2.47 -15.58
C ALA A 173 -7.96 -3.05 -16.96
N VAL A 174 -7.41 -4.22 -17.30
CA VAL A 174 -7.69 -4.91 -18.57
C VAL A 174 -9.17 -5.24 -18.70
N ARG A 175 -9.81 -5.74 -17.63
CA ARG A 175 -11.22 -6.16 -17.66
C ARG A 175 -12.21 -5.00 -17.68
N ASN A 176 -11.90 -3.90 -17.00
CA ASN A 176 -12.87 -2.82 -16.75
C ASN A 176 -12.55 -1.51 -17.47
N LEU A 177 -11.29 -1.24 -17.82
CA LEU A 177 -10.88 0.06 -18.39
C LEU A 177 -10.56 -0.05 -19.88
N CYS A 178 -10.01 -1.18 -20.33
CA CYS A 178 -9.84 -1.43 -21.77
C CYS A 178 -11.18 -1.76 -22.46
N ALA A 179 -12.14 -2.34 -21.73
CA ALA A 179 -13.47 -2.66 -22.26
C ALA A 179 -14.42 -1.44 -22.34
N GLU A 180 -14.18 -0.41 -21.52
CA GLU A 180 -15.03 0.80 -21.47
C GLU A 180 -14.56 1.92 -22.42
N GLY A 181 -13.50 1.71 -23.22
CA GLY A 181 -13.05 2.65 -24.25
C GLY A 181 -12.70 4.04 -23.71
N GLY A 182 -11.55 4.19 -23.05
CA GLY A 182 -11.10 5.51 -22.58
C GLY A 182 -9.62 5.58 -22.25
N ILE A 183 -8.85 6.10 -23.21
CA ILE A 183 -7.57 6.81 -22.99
C ILE A 183 -7.92 8.16 -22.37
#